data_AF-A0A7S1VJH7-F1
#
_entry.id   AF-A0A7S1VJH7-F1
#
_cell.length_a   1.000
_cell.length_b   1.000
_cell.length_c   1.000
_cell.angle_alpha   90.00
_cell.angle_beta   90.00
_cell.angle_gamma   90.00
#
_symmetry.space_group_name_H-M   'P 1'
#
loop_
_entity.id
_entity.type
_entity.pdbx_description
1 polymer ?
#
loop_
_entity_poly.entity_id
_entity_poly.type
_entity_poly.pdbx_seq_one_letter_code
_entity_poly.pdbx_strand_id
1 'polypeptide(L)'
;LSNIVMAKTAGHPMFVLEFLRKLEQDGLLRKEEDQQYWSFEDASKIQEQTNVTPNVVALLEGKVHSNLTPEMQEMLGTAAHLGFHFDKGLLCAILAEQYDSQAIDATLSTAVRHGIIEAPSSNMFKFAHDSIHHALYRGDHRAIHLRVARVIQAMYSGDESMMFILVDHLNRGASLLESPEERLEVVRLNVAASNSARQKSALFAASDYLREGL
;
A
#
# COMPACT_ATOMS: atom_id res chain seq x y z
N LEU A 1 10.63 22.24 -16.32
CA LEU A 1 10.23 20.86 -16.70
C LEU A 1 10.17 19.89 -15.52
N SER A 2 11.20 19.83 -14.64
CA SER A 2 11.24 18.92 -13.48
C SER A 2 9.97 18.93 -12.62
N ASN A 3 9.43 20.11 -12.26
CA ASN A 3 8.19 20.21 -11.49
C ASN A 3 6.96 19.63 -12.21
N ILE A 4 6.88 19.78 -13.54
CA ILE A 4 5.77 19.27 -14.36
C ILE A 4 5.85 17.75 -14.44
N VAL A 5 7.05 17.24 -14.71
CA VAL A 5 7.33 15.79 -14.72
C VAL A 5 7.00 15.19 -13.35
N MET A 6 7.49 15.79 -12.27
CA MET A 6 7.20 15.36 -10.91
C MET A 6 5.69 15.37 -10.61
N ALA A 7 4.98 16.44 -10.98
CA ALA A 7 3.53 16.52 -10.79
C ALA A 7 2.73 15.50 -11.63
N LYS A 8 3.23 15.14 -12.81
CA LYS A 8 2.55 14.22 -13.75
C LYS A 8 2.89 12.76 -13.54
N THR A 9 3.98 12.48 -12.84
CA THR A 9 4.54 11.11 -12.71
C THR A 9 4.77 10.69 -11.26
N ALA A 10 4.63 11.61 -10.30
CA ALA A 10 5.00 11.44 -8.90
C ALA A 10 6.44 10.94 -8.69
N GLY A 11 7.33 11.19 -9.67
CA GLY A 11 8.73 10.76 -9.62
C GLY A 11 8.94 9.28 -9.97
N HIS A 12 7.92 8.55 -10.40
CA HIS A 12 8.06 7.14 -10.75
C HIS A 12 8.84 6.97 -12.06
N PRO A 13 9.98 6.24 -12.10
CA PRO A 13 10.87 6.21 -13.26
C PRO A 13 10.21 5.77 -14.58
N MET A 14 9.31 4.77 -14.53
CA MET A 14 8.57 4.31 -15.70
C MET A 14 7.63 5.38 -16.27
N PHE A 15 6.89 6.09 -15.40
CA PHE A 15 6.00 7.16 -15.83
C PHE A 15 6.73 8.41 -16.27
N VAL A 16 7.92 8.67 -15.70
CA VAL A 16 8.83 9.69 -16.23
C VAL A 16 9.17 9.39 -17.69
N LEU A 17 9.56 8.14 -18.00
CA LEU A 17 9.86 7.74 -19.38
C LEU A 17 8.64 7.82 -20.31
N GLU A 18 7.47 7.32 -19.88
CA GLU A 18 6.25 7.37 -20.70
C GLU A 18 5.76 8.81 -20.92
N PHE A 19 5.82 9.64 -19.88
CA PHE A 19 5.44 11.05 -19.99
C PHE A 19 6.39 11.82 -20.91
N LEU A 20 7.70 11.60 -20.83
CA LEU A 20 8.67 12.21 -21.76
C LEU A 20 8.47 11.76 -23.21
N ARG A 21 8.22 10.46 -23.45
CA ARG A 21 7.89 9.93 -24.79
C ARG A 21 6.60 10.55 -25.35
N LYS A 22 5.59 10.73 -24.49
CA LYS A 22 4.35 11.38 -24.89
C LYS A 22 4.59 12.85 -25.26
N LEU A 23 5.37 13.59 -24.47
CA LEU A 23 5.72 14.97 -24.82
C LEU A 23 6.51 15.07 -26.14
N GLU A 24 7.33 14.07 -26.45
CA GLU A 24 8.02 13.96 -27.75
C GLU A 24 7.03 13.71 -28.90
N GLN A 25 6.11 12.76 -28.75
CA GLN A 25 5.06 12.47 -29.74
C GLN A 25 4.14 13.67 -29.99
N ASP A 26 3.79 14.40 -28.93
CA ASP A 26 2.95 15.60 -28.98
C ASP A 26 3.73 16.84 -29.50
N GLY A 27 5.03 16.69 -29.82
CA GLY A 27 5.89 17.76 -30.36
C GLY A 27 6.27 18.86 -29.35
N LEU A 28 5.92 18.64 -28.07
CA LEU A 28 6.16 19.53 -26.94
C LEU A 28 7.59 19.43 -26.40
N LEU A 29 8.23 18.29 -26.61
CA LEU A 29 9.64 18.02 -26.32
C LEU A 29 10.30 17.62 -27.63
N ARG A 30 11.44 18.23 -27.99
CA ARG A 30 12.17 17.87 -29.21
C ARG A 30 13.58 17.43 -28.87
N LYS A 31 14.03 16.42 -29.59
CA LYS A 31 15.41 15.98 -29.55
C LYS A 31 16.19 16.74 -30.61
N GLU A 32 17.16 17.53 -30.20
CA GLU A 32 17.99 18.30 -31.14
C GLU A 32 18.87 17.34 -31.96
N GLU A 33 19.18 17.73 -33.21
CA GLU A 33 19.82 16.87 -34.22
C GLU A 33 21.17 16.28 -33.77
N ASP A 34 21.84 16.89 -32.78
CA ASP A 34 23.11 16.44 -32.21
C ASP A 34 22.97 15.45 -31.02
N GLN A 35 21.74 14.99 -30.73
CA GLN A 35 21.35 14.00 -29.72
C GLN A 35 21.71 14.27 -28.24
N GLN A 36 22.44 15.32 -27.91
CA GLN A 36 22.97 15.52 -26.56
C GLN A 36 22.01 16.24 -25.60
N TYR A 37 20.94 16.87 -26.08
CA TYR A 37 20.00 17.58 -25.20
C TYR A 37 18.57 17.63 -25.78
N TRP A 38 17.62 17.77 -24.87
CA TRP A 38 16.20 17.97 -25.18
C TRP A 38 15.88 19.46 -25.10
N SER A 39 15.14 19.97 -26.09
CA SER A 39 14.63 21.33 -26.12
C SER A 39 13.11 21.35 -25.99
N PHE A 40 12.59 22.40 -25.37
CA PHE A 40 11.16 22.70 -25.32
C PHE A 40 10.99 24.22 -25.43
N GLU A 41 9.96 24.68 -26.14
CA GLU A 41 9.75 26.11 -26.38
C GLU A 41 9.30 26.84 -25.10
N ASP A 42 8.28 26.29 -24.42
CA ASP A 42 7.67 26.94 -23.25
C ASP A 42 7.09 25.90 -22.29
N ALA A 43 7.52 25.97 -21.03
CA ALA A 43 6.99 25.12 -19.96
C ALA A 43 5.50 25.38 -19.69
N SER A 44 5.00 26.59 -19.97
CA SER A 44 3.60 26.99 -19.80
C SER A 44 2.70 26.27 -20.80
N LYS A 45 3.13 26.13 -22.07
CA LYS A 45 2.41 25.33 -23.09
C LYS A 45 2.34 23.85 -22.71
N ILE A 46 3.44 23.30 -22.17
CA ILE A 46 3.45 21.92 -21.65
C ILE A 46 2.46 21.80 -20.49
N GLN A 47 2.48 22.74 -19.54
CA GLN A 47 1.55 22.74 -18.41
C GLN A 47 0.10 22.83 -18.87
N GLU A 48 -0.22 23.70 -19.82
CA GLU A 48 -1.58 23.95 -20.32
C GLU A 48 -2.15 22.74 -21.09
N GLN A 49 -1.35 22.17 -22.00
CA GLN A 49 -1.77 20.99 -22.76
C GLN A 49 -1.81 19.72 -21.91
N THR A 50 -0.93 19.59 -20.92
CA THR A 50 -0.95 18.43 -20.02
C THR A 50 -1.92 18.59 -18.85
N ASN A 51 -2.40 19.80 -18.54
CA ASN A 51 -3.30 20.08 -17.40
C ASN A 51 -4.59 19.27 -17.46
N VAL A 52 -5.07 19.00 -18.68
CA VAL A 52 -6.31 18.25 -18.93
C VAL A 52 -6.11 16.73 -18.80
N THR A 53 -4.86 16.26 -18.85
CA THR A 53 -4.55 14.82 -18.69
C THR A 53 -4.35 14.50 -17.21
N PRO A 54 -5.18 13.64 -16.60
CA PRO A 54 -4.94 13.15 -15.25
C PRO A 54 -3.55 12.53 -15.19
N ASN A 55 -2.80 12.83 -14.13
CA ASN A 55 -1.57 12.09 -13.88
C ASN A 55 -1.91 10.60 -13.62
N VAL A 56 -0.94 9.70 -13.81
CA VAL A 56 -1.25 8.26 -13.70
C VAL A 56 -1.76 7.89 -12.32
N VAL A 57 -1.31 8.60 -11.28
CA VAL A 57 -1.84 8.47 -9.91
C VAL A 57 -3.34 8.80 -9.88
N ALA A 58 -3.77 9.96 -10.38
CA ALA A 58 -5.17 10.38 -10.41
C ALA A 58 -6.04 9.50 -11.31
N LEU A 59 -5.47 8.93 -12.38
CA LEU A 59 -6.18 7.95 -13.20
C LEU A 59 -6.42 6.64 -12.45
N LEU A 60 -5.40 6.14 -11.74
CA LEU A 60 -5.50 4.92 -10.93
C LEU A 60 -6.40 5.12 -9.71
N GLU A 61 -6.29 6.27 -9.03
CA GLU A 61 -7.22 6.66 -7.98
C GLU A 61 -8.64 6.80 -8.54
N GLY A 62 -8.81 7.44 -9.71
CA GLY A 62 -10.09 7.53 -10.40
C GLY A 62 -10.70 6.15 -10.68
N LYS A 63 -9.89 5.18 -11.13
CA LYS A 63 -10.34 3.79 -11.31
C LYS A 63 -10.86 3.17 -10.03
N VAL A 64 -10.21 3.41 -8.89
CA VAL A 64 -10.70 2.94 -7.58
C VAL A 64 -12.06 3.56 -7.28
N HIS A 65 -12.16 4.89 -7.33
CA HIS A 65 -13.39 5.60 -6.94
C HIS A 65 -14.57 5.36 -7.90
N SER A 66 -14.30 5.16 -9.21
CA SER A 66 -15.36 4.96 -10.20
C SER A 66 -15.85 3.52 -10.32
N ASN A 67 -15.02 2.52 -9.98
CA ASN A 67 -15.37 1.11 -10.16
C ASN A 67 -15.72 0.38 -8.87
N LEU A 68 -15.51 1.01 -7.70
CA LEU A 68 -15.77 0.40 -6.40
C LEU A 68 -16.75 1.23 -5.59
N THR A 69 -17.71 0.54 -4.96
CA THR A 69 -18.59 1.15 -3.95
C THR A 69 -17.81 1.56 -2.71
N PRO A 70 -18.34 2.46 -1.85
CA PRO A 70 -17.69 2.81 -0.58
C PRO A 70 -17.38 1.58 0.29
N GLU A 71 -18.28 0.61 0.34
CA GLU A 71 -18.08 -0.66 1.06
C GLU A 71 -16.91 -1.46 0.49
N MET A 72 -16.82 -1.58 -0.83
CA MET A 72 -15.69 -2.27 -1.49
C MET A 72 -14.36 -1.56 -1.21
N GLN A 73 -14.35 -0.22 -1.18
CA GLN A 73 -13.17 0.56 -0.85
C GLN A 73 -12.74 0.36 0.61
N GLU A 74 -13.68 0.23 1.55
CA GLU A 74 -13.39 -0.06 2.95
C GLU A 74 -12.79 -1.47 3.12
N MET A 75 -13.36 -2.48 2.45
CA MET A 75 -12.83 -3.85 2.47
C MET A 75 -11.41 -3.91 1.89
N LEU A 76 -11.19 -3.31 0.73
CA LEU A 76 -9.85 -3.26 0.12
C LEU A 76 -8.89 -2.33 0.86
N GLY A 77 -9.39 -1.32 1.57
CA GLY A 77 -8.60 -0.50 2.46
C GLY A 77 -8.08 -1.30 3.65
N THR A 78 -8.90 -2.20 4.20
CA THR A 78 -8.44 -3.19 5.19
C THR A 78 -7.38 -4.12 4.59
N ALA A 79 -7.57 -4.60 3.36
CA ALA A 79 -6.56 -5.40 2.66
C ALA A 79 -5.24 -4.64 2.44
N ALA A 80 -5.30 -3.34 2.13
CA ALA A 80 -4.12 -2.50 1.99
C ALA A 80 -3.29 -2.42 3.29
N HIS A 81 -3.94 -2.53 4.46
CA HIS A 81 -3.24 -2.60 5.74
C HIS A 81 -2.53 -3.93 5.99
N LEU A 82 -2.88 -4.99 5.27
CA LEU A 82 -2.15 -6.27 5.28
C LEU A 82 -0.88 -6.24 4.41
N GLY A 83 -0.78 -5.24 3.55
CA GLY A 83 0.37 -5.01 2.68
C GLY A 83 0.00 -5.02 1.21
N PHE A 84 1.04 -4.94 0.36
CA PHE A 84 0.87 -4.97 -1.09
C PHE A 84 0.39 -6.34 -1.60
N HIS A 85 0.79 -7.41 -0.92
CA HIS A 85 0.28 -8.76 -1.09
C HIS A 85 -0.50 -9.14 0.16
N PHE A 86 -1.64 -9.83 0.00
CA PHE A 86 -2.46 -10.22 1.13
C PHE A 86 -3.16 -11.56 0.89
N ASP A 87 -3.44 -12.26 2.00
CA ASP A 87 -4.20 -13.50 2.04
C ASP A 87 -5.69 -13.22 2.25
N LYS A 88 -6.53 -13.90 1.46
CA LYS A 88 -7.99 -13.80 1.55
C LYS A 88 -8.52 -14.31 2.88
N GLY A 89 -7.97 -15.39 3.42
CA GLY A 89 -8.40 -15.98 4.69
C GLY A 89 -8.23 -15.00 5.84
N LEU A 90 -7.08 -14.34 5.93
CA LEU A 90 -6.81 -13.31 6.91
C LEU A 90 -7.74 -12.10 6.73
N LEU A 91 -7.93 -11.63 5.49
CA LEU A 91 -8.87 -10.54 5.19
C LEU A 91 -10.30 -10.87 5.65
N CYS A 92 -10.79 -12.08 5.34
CA CYS A 92 -12.10 -12.56 5.77
C CYS A 92 -12.23 -12.58 7.29
N ALA A 93 -11.20 -13.05 8.00
CA ALA A 93 -11.22 -13.09 9.46
C ALA A 93 -11.27 -11.69 10.09
N ILE A 94 -10.59 -10.70 9.50
CA ILE A 94 -10.61 -9.30 9.98
C ILE A 94 -11.97 -8.63 9.75
N LEU A 95 -12.63 -8.98 8.65
CA LEU A 95 -13.89 -8.39 8.21
C LEU A 95 -15.12 -9.17 8.67
N ALA A 96 -14.95 -10.32 9.35
CA ALA A 96 -16.03 -11.26 9.67
C ALA A 96 -17.17 -10.67 10.52
N GLU A 97 -16.89 -9.64 11.32
CA GLU A 97 -17.91 -8.95 12.12
C GLU A 97 -18.77 -7.98 11.30
N GLN A 98 -18.28 -7.56 10.14
CA GLN A 98 -18.86 -6.46 9.34
C GLN A 98 -19.45 -6.96 8.03
N TYR A 99 -18.86 -8.00 7.44
CA TYR A 99 -19.21 -8.50 6.11
C TYR A 99 -19.22 -10.02 6.08
N ASP A 100 -20.13 -10.57 5.29
CA ASP A 100 -20.11 -12.01 4.98
C ASP A 100 -19.03 -12.34 3.94
N SER A 101 -18.67 -13.62 3.88
CA SER A 101 -17.67 -14.10 2.91
C SER A 101 -18.08 -13.88 1.44
N GLN A 102 -19.37 -13.81 1.13
CA GLN A 102 -19.85 -13.64 -0.23
C GLN A 102 -19.66 -12.21 -0.73
N ALA A 103 -19.86 -11.21 0.13
CA ALA A 103 -19.60 -9.81 -0.14
C ALA A 103 -18.11 -9.55 -0.36
N ILE A 104 -17.25 -10.20 0.44
CA ILE A 104 -15.80 -10.12 0.25
C ILE A 104 -15.39 -10.76 -1.09
N ASP A 105 -15.95 -11.91 -1.44
CA ASP A 105 -15.68 -12.59 -2.71
C ASP A 105 -16.15 -11.79 -3.92
N ALA A 106 -17.32 -11.17 -3.83
CA ALA A 106 -17.82 -10.27 -4.86
C ALA A 106 -16.92 -9.03 -5.01
N THR A 107 -16.41 -8.50 -3.90
CA THR A 107 -15.49 -7.36 -3.89
C THR A 107 -14.17 -7.70 -4.54
N LEU A 108 -13.53 -8.81 -4.14
CA LEU A 108 -12.26 -9.26 -4.74
C LEU A 108 -12.44 -9.56 -6.23
N SER A 109 -13.53 -10.23 -6.63
CA SER A 109 -13.82 -10.53 -8.04
C SER A 109 -14.01 -9.26 -8.87
N THR A 110 -14.68 -8.26 -8.32
CA THR A 110 -14.88 -6.96 -8.96
C THR A 110 -13.55 -6.21 -9.10
N ALA A 111 -12.75 -6.17 -8.04
CA ALA A 111 -11.44 -5.53 -8.04
C ALA A 111 -10.48 -6.17 -9.06
N VAL A 112 -10.49 -7.51 -9.19
CA VAL A 112 -9.73 -8.22 -10.24
C VAL A 112 -10.20 -7.84 -11.63
N ARG A 113 -11.52 -7.84 -11.86
CA ARG A 113 -12.12 -7.49 -13.17
C ARG A 113 -11.75 -6.09 -13.63
N HIS A 114 -11.66 -5.13 -12.71
CA HIS A 114 -11.29 -3.75 -12.99
C HIS A 114 -9.77 -3.49 -12.98
N GLY A 115 -8.96 -4.52 -12.72
CA GLY A 115 -7.50 -4.42 -12.69
C GLY A 115 -6.98 -3.59 -11.52
N ILE A 116 -7.68 -3.61 -10.39
CA ILE A 116 -7.30 -2.94 -9.14
C ILE A 116 -6.36 -3.84 -8.32
N ILE A 117 -6.67 -5.14 -8.32
CA ILE A 117 -5.85 -6.19 -7.73
C ILE A 117 -5.63 -7.32 -8.74
N GLU A 118 -4.59 -8.11 -8.53
CA GLU A 118 -4.31 -9.36 -9.24
C GLU A 118 -4.50 -10.53 -8.26
N ALA A 119 -4.83 -11.71 -8.79
CA ALA A 119 -4.98 -12.94 -8.02
C ALA A 119 -3.95 -13.98 -8.48
N PRO A 120 -2.70 -13.94 -7.97
CA PRO A 120 -1.67 -14.93 -8.29
C PRO A 120 -2.07 -16.38 -7.96
N SER A 121 -2.96 -16.57 -6.97
CA SER A 121 -3.53 -17.86 -6.61
C SER A 121 -4.96 -17.70 -6.08
N SER A 122 -5.62 -18.79 -5.73
CA SER A 122 -7.01 -18.75 -5.23
C SER A 122 -7.16 -18.01 -3.89
N ASN A 123 -6.09 -17.95 -3.07
CA ASN A 123 -6.11 -17.31 -1.76
C ASN A 123 -5.19 -16.09 -1.64
N MET A 124 -4.26 -15.90 -2.58
CA MET A 124 -3.33 -14.78 -2.55
C MET A 124 -3.73 -13.72 -3.57
N PHE A 125 -3.72 -12.48 -3.11
CA PHE A 125 -3.99 -11.30 -3.94
C PHE A 125 -2.84 -10.30 -3.79
N LYS A 126 -2.71 -9.42 -4.77
CA LYS A 126 -1.81 -8.27 -4.69
C LYS A 126 -2.41 -7.07 -5.38
N PHE A 127 -2.06 -5.87 -4.95
CA PHE A 127 -2.46 -4.67 -5.68
C PHE A 127 -1.79 -4.61 -7.05
N ALA A 128 -2.50 -4.13 -8.06
CA ALA A 128 -1.93 -4.02 -9.40
C ALA A 128 -0.87 -2.90 -9.49
N HIS A 129 -0.91 -1.93 -8.58
CA HIS A 129 0.02 -0.81 -8.55
C HIS A 129 0.12 -0.15 -7.17
N ASP A 130 1.29 0.41 -6.83
CA ASP A 130 1.53 1.10 -5.54
C ASP A 130 0.57 2.27 -5.34
N SER A 131 0.29 3.05 -6.39
CA SER A 131 -0.69 4.15 -6.33
C SER A 131 -2.10 3.68 -5.97
N ILE A 132 -2.50 2.47 -6.40
CA ILE A 132 -3.81 1.91 -6.06
C ILE A 132 -3.81 1.48 -4.59
N HIS A 133 -2.74 0.83 -4.13
CA HIS A 133 -2.55 0.48 -2.73
C HIS A 133 -2.63 1.73 -1.84
N HIS A 134 -1.87 2.78 -2.16
CA HIS A 134 -1.90 4.06 -1.44
C HIS A 134 -3.28 4.73 -1.48
N ALA A 135 -4.00 4.64 -2.60
CA ALA A 135 -5.35 5.18 -2.71
C ALA A 135 -6.33 4.54 -1.71
N LEU A 136 -6.13 3.26 -1.41
CA LEU A 136 -6.99 2.48 -0.52
C LEU A 136 -6.46 2.44 0.93
N TYR A 137 -5.16 2.69 1.13
CA TYR A 137 -4.52 2.82 2.43
C TYR A 137 -4.87 4.16 3.09
N ARG A 138 -6.10 4.31 3.57
CA ARG A 138 -6.64 5.55 4.18
C ARG A 138 -7.36 5.24 5.51
N GLY A 139 -7.58 6.26 6.35
CA GLY A 139 -8.32 6.16 7.63
C GLY A 139 -7.45 6.26 8.89
N ASP A 140 -8.02 6.01 10.08
CA ASP A 140 -7.20 5.88 11.31
C ASP A 140 -6.50 4.53 11.29
N HIS A 141 -5.27 4.55 10.79
CA HIS A 141 -4.40 3.39 10.64
C HIS A 141 -4.25 2.61 11.94
N ARG A 142 -4.28 3.27 13.11
CA ARG A 142 -3.97 2.64 14.40
C ARG A 142 -5.03 1.63 14.81
N ALA A 143 -6.31 1.96 14.63
CA ALA A 143 -7.42 1.08 14.98
C ALA A 143 -7.44 -0.16 14.08
N ILE A 144 -7.19 0.03 12.78
CA ILE A 144 -7.08 -1.08 11.82
C ILE A 144 -5.88 -1.95 12.16
N HIS A 145 -4.72 -1.36 12.46
CA HIS A 145 -3.52 -2.11 12.84
C HIS A 145 -3.75 -2.95 14.11
N LEU A 146 -4.42 -2.42 15.14
CA LEU A 146 -4.81 -3.20 16.32
C LEU A 146 -5.78 -4.34 15.97
N ARG A 147 -6.79 -4.08 15.14
CA ARG A 147 -7.75 -5.11 14.72
C ARG A 147 -7.04 -6.25 14.00
N VAL A 148 -6.15 -5.93 13.06
CA VAL A 148 -5.34 -6.92 12.34
C VAL A 148 -4.47 -7.72 13.32
N ALA A 149 -3.76 -7.04 14.23
CA ALA A 149 -2.92 -7.71 15.23
C ALA A 149 -3.72 -8.72 16.08
N ARG A 150 -4.91 -8.33 16.57
CA ARG A 150 -5.78 -9.20 17.37
C ARG A 150 -6.21 -10.46 16.61
N VAL A 151 -6.54 -10.31 15.33
CA VAL A 151 -6.91 -11.45 14.47
C VAL A 151 -5.71 -12.37 14.23
N ILE A 152 -4.53 -11.80 13.93
CA ILE A 152 -3.30 -12.59 13.77
C ILE A 152 -2.99 -13.35 15.05
N GLN A 153 -3.07 -12.70 16.21
CA GLN A 153 -2.81 -13.32 17.51
C GLN A 153 -3.78 -14.47 17.81
N ALA A 154 -5.05 -14.34 17.42
CA ALA A 154 -6.06 -15.38 17.60
C ALA A 154 -5.87 -16.57 16.65
N MET A 155 -5.54 -16.32 15.38
CA MET A 155 -5.44 -17.36 14.34
C MET A 155 -4.08 -18.07 14.29
N TYR A 156 -3.01 -17.36 14.59
CA TYR A 156 -1.62 -17.80 14.34
C TYR A 156 -0.78 -17.79 15.63
N SER A 157 -1.40 -18.03 16.78
CA SER A 157 -0.70 -18.11 18.05
C SER A 157 0.44 -19.14 17.98
N GLY A 158 1.67 -18.68 18.23
CA GLY A 158 2.88 -19.52 18.19
C GLY A 158 3.53 -19.68 16.82
N ASP A 159 2.99 -19.09 15.75
CA ASP A 159 3.64 -19.09 14.44
C ASP A 159 4.73 -18.00 14.38
N GLU A 160 5.99 -18.42 14.36
CA GLU A 160 7.14 -17.50 14.29
C GLU A 160 7.17 -16.68 12.99
N SER A 161 6.59 -17.19 11.89
CA SER A 161 6.53 -16.47 10.62
C SER A 161 5.59 -15.27 10.69
N MET A 162 4.52 -15.38 11.49
CA MET A 162 3.55 -14.31 11.71
C MET A 162 3.96 -13.37 12.84
N MET A 163 4.91 -13.74 13.69
CA MET A 163 5.36 -12.94 14.83
C MET A 163 5.79 -11.53 14.43
N PHE A 164 6.59 -11.37 13.37
CA PHE A 164 7.04 -10.05 12.94
C PHE A 164 5.87 -9.19 12.43
N ILE A 165 4.97 -9.79 11.65
CA ILE A 165 3.77 -9.11 11.16
C ILE A 165 2.89 -8.68 12.33
N LEU A 166 2.67 -9.57 13.30
CA LEU A 166 1.91 -9.28 14.51
C LEU A 166 2.50 -8.09 15.27
N VAL A 167 3.81 -8.13 15.55
CA VAL A 167 4.49 -7.07 16.32
C VAL A 167 4.47 -5.74 15.58
N ASP A 168 4.71 -5.73 14.28
CA ASP A 168 4.64 -4.51 13.46
C ASP A 168 3.25 -3.85 13.53
N HIS A 169 2.19 -4.66 13.48
CA HIS A 169 0.81 -4.19 13.63
C HIS A 169 0.51 -3.71 15.07
N LEU A 170 0.99 -4.42 16.09
CA LEU A 170 0.83 -4.00 17.49
C LEU A 170 1.52 -2.66 17.76
N ASN A 171 2.74 -2.47 17.27
CA ASN A 171 3.50 -1.22 17.46
C ASN A 171 2.77 -0.03 16.84
N ARG A 172 2.27 -0.17 15.61
CA ARG A 172 1.49 0.87 14.94
C ARG A 172 0.15 1.16 15.63
N GLY A 173 -0.41 0.18 16.33
CA GLY A 173 -1.65 0.31 17.09
C GLY A 173 -1.47 0.71 18.57
N ALA A 174 -0.23 0.68 19.09
CA ALA A 174 0.05 0.67 20.53
C ALA A 174 -0.50 1.88 21.29
N SER A 175 -0.58 3.05 20.65
CA SER A 175 -1.14 4.27 21.27
C SER A 175 -2.61 4.17 21.65
N LEU A 176 -3.36 3.20 21.11
CA LEU A 176 -4.76 2.93 21.47
C LEU A 176 -4.90 1.88 22.59
N LEU A 177 -3.80 1.30 23.08
CA LEU A 177 -3.84 0.35 24.19
C LEU A 177 -3.98 1.10 25.51
N GLU A 178 -5.04 0.80 26.26
CA GLU A 178 -5.32 1.42 27.57
C GLU A 178 -4.89 0.53 28.74
N SER A 179 -4.96 -0.80 28.59
CA SER A 179 -4.60 -1.76 29.63
C SER A 179 -3.08 -1.84 29.80
N PRO A 180 -2.57 -1.68 31.04
CA PRO A 180 -1.16 -1.95 31.35
C PRO A 180 -0.73 -3.38 30.99
N GLU A 181 -1.64 -4.35 31.13
CA GLU A 181 -1.40 -5.74 30.81
C GLU A 181 -1.23 -5.96 29.31
N GLU A 182 -2.08 -5.33 28.48
CA GLU A 182 -1.94 -5.36 27.02
C GLU A 182 -0.64 -4.69 26.56
N ARG A 183 -0.28 -3.53 27.14
CA ARG A 183 0.99 -2.86 26.85
C ARG A 183 2.19 -3.73 27.19
N LEU A 184 2.15 -4.40 28.34
CA LEU A 184 3.21 -5.31 28.76
C LEU A 184 3.33 -6.52 27.82
N GLU A 185 2.22 -7.00 27.26
CA GLU A 185 2.26 -8.06 26.25
C GLU A 185 2.94 -7.61 24.97
N VAL A 186 2.65 -6.39 24.48
CA VAL A 186 3.34 -5.82 23.32
C VAL A 186 4.85 -5.69 23.56
N VAL A 187 5.26 -5.28 24.76
CA VAL A 187 6.68 -5.24 25.15
C VAL A 187 7.31 -6.63 25.09
N ARG A 188 6.64 -7.65 25.66
CA ARG A 188 7.13 -9.04 25.62
C ARG A 188 7.30 -9.56 24.20
N LEU A 189 6.33 -9.28 23.33
CA LEU A 189 6.37 -9.68 21.93
C LEU A 189 7.49 -8.97 21.16
N ASN A 190 7.72 -7.68 21.41
CA ASN A 190 8.86 -6.95 20.85
C ASN A 190 10.22 -7.53 21.28
N VAL A 191 10.37 -7.90 22.55
CA VAL A 191 11.59 -8.56 23.04
C VAL A 191 11.79 -9.93 22.37
N ALA A 192 10.72 -10.71 22.20
CA ALA A 192 10.77 -11.98 21.49
C ALA A 192 11.17 -11.80 20.02
N ALA A 193 10.57 -10.83 19.31
CA ALA A 193 10.91 -10.49 17.93
C ALA A 193 12.36 -10.01 17.80
N SER A 194 12.83 -9.17 18.72
CA SER A 194 14.22 -8.72 18.77
C SER A 194 15.19 -9.91 18.91
N ASN A 195 14.90 -10.86 19.81
CA ASN A 195 15.73 -12.04 19.99
C ASN A 195 15.75 -12.95 18.75
N SER A 196 14.61 -13.19 18.11
CA SER A 196 14.56 -13.95 16.85
C SER A 196 15.33 -13.25 15.72
N ALA A 197 15.18 -11.92 15.57
CA ALA A 197 15.93 -11.14 14.59
C ALA A 197 17.45 -11.23 14.80
N ARG A 198 17.92 -11.22 16.06
CA ARG A 198 19.34 -11.43 16.39
C ARG A 198 19.84 -12.82 15.99
N GLN A 199 19.07 -13.87 16.23
CA GLN A 199 19.42 -15.23 15.83
C GLN A 199 19.55 -15.34 14.30
N LYS A 200 18.75 -14.55 13.56
CA LYS A 200 18.82 -14.43 12.09
C LYS A 200 19.86 -13.40 11.59
N SER A 201 20.72 -12.88 12.49
CA SER A 201 21.72 -11.85 12.20
C SER A 201 21.17 -10.52 11.63
N ALA A 202 19.87 -10.25 11.82
CA ALA A 202 19.21 -9.02 11.41
C ALA A 202 19.30 -7.95 12.52
N LEU A 203 20.52 -7.42 12.74
CA LEU A 203 20.83 -6.55 13.88
C LEU A 203 20.03 -5.23 13.89
N PHE A 204 19.75 -4.65 12.73
CA PHE A 204 18.94 -3.43 12.63
C PHE A 204 17.50 -3.68 13.10
N ALA A 205 16.83 -4.68 12.52
CA ALA A 205 15.48 -5.07 12.94
C ALA A 205 15.42 -5.42 14.43
N ALA A 206 16.43 -6.11 14.95
CA ALA A 206 16.51 -6.41 16.39
C ALA A 206 16.57 -5.15 17.25
N SER A 207 17.32 -4.14 16.84
CA SER A 207 17.42 -2.86 17.54
C SER A 207 16.11 -2.07 17.48
N ASP A 208 15.41 -2.11 16.35
CA ASP A 208 14.14 -1.39 16.19
C ASP A 208 13.06 -2.01 17.08
N TYR A 209 12.90 -3.34 17.10
CA TYR A 209 11.97 -4.02 18.01
C TYR A 209 12.29 -3.75 19.49
N LEU A 210 13.57 -3.72 19.86
CA LEU A 210 13.94 -3.41 21.25
C LEU A 210 13.57 -1.98 21.63
N ARG A 211 13.68 -1.02 20.70
CA ARG A 211 13.31 0.38 20.95
C ARG A 211 11.79 0.54 21.10
N GLU A 212 11.00 -0.14 20.28
CA GLU A 212 9.53 -0.11 20.35
C GLU A 212 9.00 -0.80 21.62
N GLY A 213 9.77 -1.74 22.19
CA GLY A 213 9.43 -2.42 23.44
C GLY A 213 9.89 -1.72 24.74
N LEU A 214 10.54 -0.55 24.67
CA LEU A 214 11.02 0.22 25.83
C LEU A 214 10.19 1.49 26.04
#